data_AF-A0A971BQT7-F1
#
_entry.id   AF-A0A971BQT7-F1
#
_cell.length_a   1.000
_cell.length_b   1.000
_cell.length_c   1.000
_cell.angle_alpha   90.00
_cell.angle_beta   90.00
_cell.angle_gamma   90.00
#
_symmetry.space_group_name_H-M   'P 1'
#
loop_
_entity.id
_entity.type
_entity.pdbx_description
1 polymer ?
#
loop_
_entity_poly.entity_id
_entity_poly.type
_entity_poly.pdbx_seq_one_letter_code
_entity_poly.pdbx_strand_id
1 'polypeptide(L)'
;IAVSHPALRPETATEVSKYSQRMVDAIDISANDFKTIPFNKISADFDFPSIDLFVSDVSDGFVKDWLVKPAKDTSNNLVLTFNNLINQTDIVEIMGDILNRLEKAWEQPVDIEFTAYIDSDKNVKINLLQCRSLHVPSLGGVCVSIPKIMPKEQVLFRSDRAINAGMVDNIGYIVYIDPKIYAEIPDIETKKSIGRVIGKLNKILTCRDNKVMLMGPGRWGSTNIELGINVGYADIDNTAVLVEVAREKAGQRPEVSYGTHFFQDLIESNILYLPVYPDDEKSDFNFNFFSVSENVFL
;
A
#
# COMPACT_ATOMS: atom_id res chain seq x y z
N ILE A 1 -4.17 5.03 -13.51
CA ILE A 1 -5.27 5.51 -14.39
C ILE A 1 -6.53 5.57 -13.53
N ALA A 2 -7.13 6.74 -13.34
CA ALA A 2 -8.38 6.83 -12.60
C ALA A 2 -9.56 6.57 -13.55
N VAL A 3 -10.50 5.69 -13.20
CA VAL A 3 -11.69 5.40 -14.03
C VAL A 3 -12.49 6.68 -14.32
N SER A 4 -12.55 7.61 -13.36
CA SER A 4 -13.22 8.90 -13.53
C SER A 4 -12.54 9.86 -14.52
N HIS A 5 -11.22 9.74 -14.68
CA HIS A 5 -10.39 10.66 -15.46
C HIS A 5 -9.26 9.88 -16.15
N PRO A 6 -9.60 8.97 -17.07
CA PRO A 6 -8.64 7.97 -17.56
C PRO A 6 -7.54 8.58 -18.45
N ALA A 7 -7.79 9.77 -19.02
CA ALA A 7 -6.84 10.51 -19.84
C ALA A 7 -5.90 11.44 -19.04
N LEU A 8 -6.08 11.57 -17.72
CA LEU A 8 -5.24 12.45 -16.90
C LEU A 8 -3.85 11.81 -16.72
N ARG A 9 -2.82 12.45 -17.30
CA ARG A 9 -1.41 12.05 -17.15
C ARG A 9 -0.58 13.23 -16.64
N PRO A 10 -0.12 13.20 -15.39
CA PRO A 10 0.78 14.24 -14.88
C PRO A 10 2.22 14.11 -15.43
N GLU A 11 2.57 12.97 -16.05
CA GLU A 11 3.92 12.65 -16.48
C GLU A 11 4.31 13.27 -17.83
N THR A 12 5.56 13.68 -17.95
CA THR A 12 6.18 14.06 -19.23
C THR A 12 6.61 12.83 -20.03
N ALA A 13 6.80 12.97 -21.35
CA ALA A 13 7.25 11.86 -22.21
C ALA A 13 8.58 11.22 -21.74
N THR A 14 9.50 12.02 -21.22
CA THR A 14 10.77 11.56 -20.66
C THR A 14 10.56 10.69 -19.42
N GLU A 15 9.60 11.06 -18.55
CA GLU A 15 9.26 10.29 -17.36
C GLU A 15 8.56 8.98 -17.73
N VAL A 16 7.66 8.99 -18.72
CA VAL A 16 7.03 7.77 -19.24
C VAL A 16 8.08 6.77 -19.74
N SER A 17 9.09 7.22 -20.50
CA SER A 17 10.16 6.34 -20.98
C SER A 17 11.06 5.80 -19.85
N LYS A 18 11.30 6.61 -18.82
CA LYS A 18 12.18 6.25 -17.70
C LYS A 18 11.50 5.29 -16.72
N TYR A 19 10.23 5.53 -16.39
CA TYR A 19 9.52 4.84 -15.31
C TYR A 19 8.51 3.80 -15.80
N SER A 20 8.31 3.65 -17.10
CA SER A 20 7.51 2.55 -17.65
C SER A 20 8.10 1.19 -17.31
N GLN A 21 7.21 0.22 -17.13
CA GLN A 21 7.56 -1.17 -16.85
C GLN A 21 8.37 -1.76 -18.01
N ARG A 22 9.51 -2.39 -17.67
CA ARG A 22 10.42 -3.03 -18.65
C ARG A 22 10.45 -4.55 -18.55
N MET A 23 10.08 -5.09 -17.40
CA MET A 23 10.05 -6.53 -17.13
C MET A 23 8.60 -6.97 -16.96
N VAL A 24 8.26 -8.15 -17.49
CA VAL A 24 6.93 -8.74 -17.41
C VAL A 24 7.06 -10.14 -16.83
N ASP A 25 6.20 -10.45 -15.88
CA ASP A 25 6.07 -11.81 -15.36
C ASP A 25 5.16 -12.61 -16.28
N ALA A 26 5.64 -13.77 -16.70
CA ALA A 26 4.97 -14.65 -17.64
C ALA A 26 4.90 -16.07 -17.09
N ILE A 27 3.82 -16.77 -17.42
CA ILE A 27 3.65 -18.19 -17.14
C ILE A 27 4.06 -18.95 -18.40
N ASP A 28 5.20 -19.63 -18.37
CA ASP A 28 5.65 -20.49 -19.45
C ASP A 28 4.93 -21.85 -19.34
N ILE A 29 3.88 -22.03 -20.14
CA ILE A 29 3.06 -23.25 -20.13
C ILE A 29 3.88 -24.48 -20.53
N SER A 30 4.86 -24.34 -21.43
CA SER A 30 5.65 -25.47 -21.92
C SER A 30 6.67 -25.91 -20.88
N ALA A 31 7.29 -24.96 -20.18
CA ALA A 31 8.21 -25.24 -19.08
C ALA A 31 7.50 -25.48 -17.73
N ASN A 32 6.21 -25.16 -17.63
CA ASN A 32 5.42 -25.13 -16.40
C ASN A 32 6.11 -24.32 -15.28
N ASP A 33 6.55 -23.11 -15.63
CA ASP A 33 7.40 -22.29 -14.77
C ASP A 33 7.04 -20.79 -14.87
N PHE A 34 7.32 -20.04 -13.79
CA PHE A 34 7.16 -18.59 -13.76
C PHE A 34 8.46 -17.93 -14.19
N LYS A 35 8.38 -17.03 -15.17
CA LYS A 35 9.55 -16.33 -15.72
C LYS A 35 9.33 -14.83 -15.76
N THR A 36 10.33 -14.08 -15.33
CA THR A 36 10.38 -12.63 -15.54
C THR A 36 11.22 -12.35 -16.79
N ILE A 37 10.60 -11.78 -17.82
CA ILE A 37 11.24 -11.55 -19.12
C ILE A 37 11.16 -10.06 -19.52
N PRO A 38 12.18 -9.52 -20.20
CA PRO A 38 12.12 -8.17 -20.76
C PRO A 38 10.99 -8.05 -21.79
N PHE A 39 10.18 -6.98 -21.69
CA PHE A 39 9.03 -6.75 -22.57
C PHE A 39 9.42 -6.68 -24.05
N ASN A 40 10.58 -6.11 -24.37
CA ASN A 40 11.09 -6.02 -25.74
C ASN A 40 11.38 -7.39 -26.39
N LYS A 41 11.62 -8.44 -25.60
CA LYS A 41 11.72 -9.82 -26.11
C LYS A 41 10.34 -10.40 -26.42
N ILE A 42 9.33 -10.07 -25.60
CA ILE A 42 7.93 -10.47 -25.86
C ILE A 42 7.46 -9.88 -27.19
N SER A 43 7.66 -8.59 -27.39
CA SER A 43 7.19 -7.89 -28.60
C SER A 43 7.89 -8.36 -29.89
N ALA A 44 9.15 -8.77 -29.80
CA ALA A 44 9.93 -9.26 -30.95
C ALA A 44 9.64 -10.73 -31.29
N ASP A 45 9.57 -11.60 -30.27
CA ASP A 45 9.58 -13.06 -30.47
C ASP A 45 8.16 -13.69 -30.51
N PHE A 46 7.17 -13.09 -29.86
CA PHE A 46 5.89 -13.78 -29.55
C PHE A 46 4.67 -13.33 -30.34
N ASP A 47 4.83 -12.47 -31.36
CA ASP A 47 3.72 -11.92 -32.16
C ASP A 47 2.50 -11.52 -31.30
N PHE A 48 2.75 -10.77 -30.23
CA PHE A 48 1.74 -10.51 -29.20
C PHE A 48 0.46 -9.91 -29.81
N PRO A 49 -0.71 -10.55 -29.64
CA PRO A 49 -1.97 -10.06 -30.20
C PRO A 49 -2.30 -8.67 -29.66
N SER A 50 -2.79 -7.80 -30.56
CA SER A 50 -3.26 -6.44 -30.21
C SER A 50 -2.23 -5.60 -29.45
N ILE A 51 -0.92 -5.82 -29.71
CA ILE A 51 0.17 -5.10 -29.03
C ILE A 51 0.03 -3.58 -29.10
N ASP A 52 -0.56 -3.06 -30.18
CA ASP A 52 -0.89 -1.66 -30.40
C ASP A 52 -1.80 -1.05 -29.33
N LEU A 53 -2.58 -1.87 -28.60
CA LEU A 53 -3.38 -1.41 -27.48
C LEU A 53 -2.53 -1.07 -26.24
N PHE A 54 -1.39 -1.73 -26.09
CA PHE A 54 -0.57 -1.70 -24.87
C PHE A 54 0.62 -0.75 -24.99
N VAL A 55 1.12 -0.51 -26.20
CA VAL A 55 2.38 0.22 -26.43
C VAL A 55 2.20 1.56 -27.13
N SER A 56 3.09 2.49 -26.80
CA SER A 56 3.35 3.70 -27.59
C SER A 56 4.82 3.75 -28.01
N ASP A 57 5.12 4.53 -29.04
CA ASP A 57 6.49 4.91 -29.41
C ASP A 57 6.89 6.19 -28.68
N VAL A 58 8.15 6.27 -28.25
CA VAL A 58 8.72 7.53 -27.73
C VAL A 58 9.85 7.95 -28.64
N SER A 59 9.55 8.93 -29.49
CA SER A 59 10.48 9.54 -30.43
C SER A 59 10.47 11.06 -30.26
N ASP A 60 11.64 11.69 -30.38
CA ASP A 60 11.79 13.16 -30.38
C ASP A 60 11.15 13.89 -29.17
N GLY A 61 11.08 13.21 -28.01
CA GLY A 61 10.51 13.78 -26.79
C GLY A 61 8.98 13.75 -26.73
N PHE A 62 8.30 13.03 -27.63
CA PHE A 62 6.85 12.86 -27.62
C PHE A 62 6.47 11.38 -27.51
N VAL A 63 5.35 11.12 -26.83
CA VAL A 63 4.70 9.80 -26.83
C VAL A 63 3.74 9.78 -28.02
N LYS A 64 3.91 8.81 -28.93
CA LYS A 64 3.06 8.61 -30.09
C LYS A 64 2.38 7.26 -30.02
N ASP A 65 1.05 7.28 -30.07
CA ASP A 65 0.25 6.05 -30.09
C ASP A 65 0.21 5.45 -31.49
N TRP A 66 0.25 4.13 -31.55
CA TRP A 66 0.14 3.38 -32.79
C TRP A 66 -1.32 3.23 -33.18
N LEU A 67 -1.70 3.60 -34.39
CA LEU A 67 -3.07 3.35 -34.90
C LEU A 67 -3.22 1.93 -35.47
N VAL A 68 -2.10 1.26 -35.73
CA VAL A 68 -2.00 -0.08 -36.32
C VAL A 68 -0.79 -0.78 -35.70
N LYS A 69 -0.80 -2.12 -35.67
CA LYS A 69 0.30 -2.96 -35.17
C LYS A 69 1.68 -2.44 -35.64
N PRO A 70 2.62 -2.17 -34.71
CA PRO A 70 3.97 -1.72 -35.06
C PRO A 70 4.71 -2.79 -35.87
N ALA A 71 5.60 -2.35 -36.77
CA ALA A 71 6.45 -3.25 -37.53
C ALA A 71 7.43 -4.00 -36.60
N LYS A 72 7.84 -5.23 -36.95
CA LYS A 72 8.76 -6.03 -36.11
C LYS A 72 10.10 -5.34 -35.78
N ASP A 73 10.53 -4.38 -36.60
CA ASP A 73 11.83 -3.70 -36.48
C ASP A 73 11.79 -2.41 -35.62
N THR A 74 10.61 -1.99 -35.13
CA THR A 74 10.45 -0.79 -34.28
C THR A 74 10.53 -1.08 -32.78
N SER A 75 11.04 -2.24 -32.38
CA SER A 75 10.97 -2.75 -31.00
C SER A 75 11.83 -1.98 -29.98
N ASN A 76 12.80 -1.18 -30.43
CA ASN A 76 13.76 -0.52 -29.53
C ASN A 76 13.20 0.68 -28.73
N ASN A 77 12.09 1.30 -29.15
CA ASN A 77 11.52 2.49 -28.50
C ASN A 77 10.11 2.28 -27.95
N LEU A 78 9.62 1.03 -27.91
CA LEU A 78 8.29 0.73 -27.41
C LEU A 78 8.24 0.84 -25.88
N VAL A 79 7.25 1.58 -25.39
CA VAL A 79 6.96 1.72 -23.97
C VAL A 79 5.53 1.29 -23.68
N LEU A 80 5.31 0.64 -22.54
CA LEU A 80 3.97 0.27 -22.09
C LEU A 80 3.24 1.51 -21.59
N THR A 81 2.14 1.86 -22.26
CA THR A 81 1.30 3.02 -21.91
C THR A 81 -0.16 2.67 -21.76
N PHE A 82 -0.66 1.64 -22.47
CA PHE A 82 -2.08 1.27 -22.47
C PHE A 82 -3.03 2.39 -22.98
N ASN A 83 -2.50 3.40 -23.69
CA ASN A 83 -3.31 4.52 -24.18
C ASN A 83 -4.45 4.05 -25.08
N ASN A 84 -4.13 3.17 -26.03
CA ASN A 84 -5.10 2.65 -26.97
C ASN A 84 -6.05 1.62 -26.32
N LEU A 85 -5.60 0.89 -25.30
CA LEU A 85 -6.50 0.06 -24.50
C LEU A 85 -7.59 0.93 -23.85
N ILE A 86 -7.25 2.12 -23.35
CA ILE A 86 -8.20 3.06 -22.77
C ILE A 86 -9.09 3.71 -23.84
N ASN A 87 -8.49 4.15 -24.95
CA ASN A 87 -9.17 5.00 -25.95
C ASN A 87 -9.94 4.22 -27.02
N GLN A 88 -9.61 2.95 -27.25
CA GLN A 88 -10.14 2.15 -28.36
C GLN A 88 -10.91 0.91 -27.88
N THR A 89 -11.13 0.75 -26.58
CA THR A 89 -11.90 -0.36 -26.00
C THR A 89 -12.82 0.15 -24.90
N ASP A 90 -13.82 -0.65 -24.54
CA ASP A 90 -14.79 -0.30 -23.49
C ASP A 90 -14.29 -0.64 -22.08
N ILE A 91 -12.98 -0.88 -21.89
CA ILE A 91 -12.42 -1.31 -20.60
C ILE A 91 -12.77 -0.35 -19.46
N VAL A 92 -12.76 0.96 -19.70
CA VAL A 92 -13.05 1.96 -18.66
C VAL A 92 -14.53 1.90 -18.25
N GLU A 93 -15.44 1.75 -19.22
CA GLU A 93 -16.87 1.62 -18.98
C GLU A 93 -17.17 0.33 -18.21
N ILE A 94 -16.62 -0.80 -18.67
CA ILE A 94 -16.77 -2.11 -18.02
C ILE A 94 -16.26 -2.06 -16.57
N MET A 95 -15.08 -1.48 -16.33
CA MET A 95 -14.53 -1.36 -14.99
C MET A 95 -15.37 -0.43 -14.10
N GLY A 96 -15.89 0.68 -14.63
CA GLY A 96 -16.82 1.55 -13.92
C GLY A 96 -18.10 0.84 -13.50
N ASP A 97 -18.67 0.04 -14.40
CA ASP A 97 -19.86 -0.76 -14.12
C ASP A 97 -19.62 -1.86 -13.08
N ILE A 98 -18.49 -2.56 -13.17
CA ILE A 98 -18.08 -3.57 -12.18
C ILE A 98 -17.95 -2.92 -10.80
N LEU A 99 -17.19 -1.83 -10.68
CA LEU A 99 -16.96 -1.14 -9.40
C LEU A 99 -18.28 -0.66 -8.79
N ASN A 100 -19.15 -0.01 -9.58
CA ASN A 100 -20.45 0.49 -9.13
C ASN A 100 -21.38 -0.63 -8.66
N ARG A 101 -21.40 -1.78 -9.37
CA ARG A 101 -22.20 -2.94 -8.97
C ARG A 101 -21.68 -3.59 -7.69
N LEU A 102 -20.37 -3.74 -7.56
CA LEU A 102 -19.75 -4.32 -6.38
C LEU A 102 -19.91 -3.40 -5.16
N GLU A 103 -19.66 -2.10 -5.30
CA GLU A 103 -19.84 -1.12 -4.23
C GLU A 103 -21.29 -1.11 -3.70
N LYS A 104 -22.28 -1.17 -4.61
CA LYS A 104 -23.70 -1.30 -4.21
C LYS A 104 -24.01 -2.61 -3.51
N ALA A 105 -23.43 -3.72 -3.95
CA ALA A 105 -23.66 -5.03 -3.35
C ALA A 105 -22.99 -5.17 -1.97
N TRP A 106 -21.85 -4.48 -1.76
CA TRP A 106 -21.11 -4.48 -0.50
C TRP A 106 -21.52 -3.36 0.45
N GLU A 107 -22.32 -2.39 -0.02
CA GLU A 107 -22.70 -1.16 0.69
C GLU A 107 -21.50 -0.32 1.17
N GLN A 108 -20.35 -0.50 0.53
CA GLN A 108 -19.10 0.16 0.86
C GLN A 108 -18.12 0.08 -0.33
N PRO A 109 -17.12 0.97 -0.41
CA PRO A 109 -16.10 0.93 -1.46
C PRO A 109 -15.36 -0.41 -1.46
N VAL A 110 -14.92 -0.84 -2.63
CA VAL A 110 -14.21 -2.12 -2.82
C VAL A 110 -12.90 -1.94 -3.56
N ASP A 111 -11.95 -2.84 -3.28
CA ASP A 111 -10.74 -3.06 -4.05
C ASP A 111 -10.88 -4.36 -4.85
N ILE A 112 -10.40 -4.38 -6.09
CA ILE A 112 -10.52 -5.55 -6.95
C ILE A 112 -9.20 -5.87 -7.65
N GLU A 113 -8.90 -7.16 -7.73
CA GLU A 113 -7.86 -7.67 -8.63
C GLU A 113 -8.53 -8.41 -9.78
N PHE A 114 -8.03 -8.20 -11.00
CA PHE A 114 -8.66 -8.73 -12.20
C PHE A 114 -7.64 -9.11 -13.27
N THR A 115 -8.06 -9.97 -14.19
CA THR A 115 -7.39 -10.18 -15.47
C THR A 115 -8.28 -9.66 -16.60
N ALA A 116 -7.65 -9.15 -17.66
CA ALA A 116 -8.34 -8.69 -18.85
C ALA A 116 -7.82 -9.46 -20.08
N TYR A 117 -8.74 -9.99 -20.87
CA TYR A 117 -8.47 -10.55 -22.18
C TYR A 117 -9.11 -9.68 -23.25
N ILE A 118 -8.36 -9.33 -24.28
CA ILE A 118 -8.83 -8.52 -25.40
C ILE A 118 -8.73 -9.36 -26.68
N ASP A 119 -9.85 -9.52 -27.39
CA ASP A 119 -9.87 -10.26 -28.65
C ASP A 119 -9.47 -9.39 -29.86
N SER A 120 -9.50 -9.99 -31.05
CA SER A 120 -9.16 -9.31 -32.30
C SER A 120 -10.10 -8.15 -32.67
N ASP A 121 -11.34 -8.21 -32.20
CA ASP A 121 -12.37 -7.19 -32.44
C ASP A 121 -12.37 -6.12 -31.34
N LYS A 122 -11.35 -6.14 -30.47
CA LYS A 122 -11.17 -5.24 -29.32
C LYS A 122 -12.24 -5.39 -28.24
N ASN A 123 -12.95 -6.51 -28.20
CA ASN A 123 -13.86 -6.80 -27.09
C ASN A 123 -13.05 -7.17 -25.85
N VAL A 124 -13.45 -6.61 -24.71
CA VAL A 124 -12.78 -6.82 -23.43
C VAL A 124 -13.56 -7.83 -22.60
N LYS A 125 -12.87 -8.86 -22.10
CA LYS A 125 -13.39 -9.84 -21.15
C LYS A 125 -12.62 -9.73 -19.85
N ILE A 126 -13.32 -9.45 -18.75
CA ILE A 126 -12.73 -9.31 -17.42
C ILE A 126 -13.03 -10.55 -16.59
N ASN A 127 -12.02 -11.10 -15.91
CA ASN A 127 -12.21 -12.07 -14.83
C ASN A 127 -11.81 -11.41 -13.50
N LEU A 128 -12.73 -11.43 -12.54
CA LEU A 128 -12.43 -11.00 -11.17
C LEU A 128 -11.68 -12.10 -10.44
N LEU A 129 -10.49 -11.76 -9.93
CA LEU A 129 -9.65 -12.65 -9.14
C LEU A 129 -9.88 -12.44 -7.65
N GLN A 130 -10.05 -11.17 -7.25
CA GLN A 130 -10.25 -10.78 -5.87
C GLN A 130 -11.20 -9.58 -5.78
N CYS A 131 -12.00 -9.55 -4.72
CA CYS A 131 -12.81 -8.40 -4.33
C CYS A 131 -12.73 -8.27 -2.81
N ARG A 132 -12.23 -7.13 -2.32
CA ARG A 132 -12.07 -6.82 -0.89
C ARG A 132 -12.80 -5.55 -0.54
N SER A 133 -13.20 -5.43 0.71
CA SER A 133 -13.74 -4.17 1.23
C SER A 133 -12.62 -3.14 1.38
N LEU A 134 -12.87 -1.92 0.93
CA LEU A 134 -12.09 -0.73 1.28
C LEU A 134 -12.79 0.10 2.36
N HIS A 135 -13.69 -0.53 3.12
CA HIS A 135 -14.37 0.14 4.22
C HIS A 135 -13.37 0.60 5.26
N VAL A 136 -13.15 1.89 5.29
CA VAL A 136 -12.50 2.53 6.41
C VAL A 136 -13.53 2.63 7.53
N PRO A 137 -13.27 2.03 8.72
CA PRO A 137 -14.18 2.13 9.84
C PRO A 137 -14.57 3.58 10.06
N SER A 138 -15.87 3.83 10.03
CA SER A 138 -16.44 5.11 10.44
C SER A 138 -17.10 4.91 11.79
N LEU A 139 -16.97 5.89 12.68
CA LEU A 139 -17.74 5.96 13.92
C LEU A 139 -19.21 6.17 13.52
N GLY A 140 -19.94 5.09 13.21
CA GLY A 140 -21.31 5.11 12.69
C GLY A 140 -22.24 5.95 13.58
N GLY A 141 -22.42 7.22 13.23
CA GLY A 141 -23.22 8.18 14.00
C GLY A 141 -22.71 8.51 15.41
N VAL A 142 -21.59 7.94 15.86
CA VAL A 142 -21.01 8.23 17.18
C VAL A 142 -20.23 9.53 17.08
N CYS A 143 -20.87 10.62 17.52
CA CYS A 143 -20.21 11.90 17.68
C CYS A 143 -19.24 11.83 18.86
N VAL A 144 -18.01 11.36 18.61
CA VAL A 144 -16.96 11.38 19.63
C VAL A 144 -16.49 12.82 19.79
N SER A 145 -16.86 13.45 20.91
CA SER A 145 -16.35 14.77 21.27
C SER A 145 -14.93 14.62 21.84
N ILE A 146 -13.91 14.76 20.99
CA ILE A 146 -12.55 14.96 21.48
C ILE A 146 -12.50 16.34 22.14
N PRO A 147 -12.09 16.47 23.41
CA PRO A 147 -11.96 17.76 24.06
C PRO A 147 -11.02 18.66 23.26
N LYS A 148 -11.50 19.85 22.87
CA LYS A 148 -10.70 20.81 22.07
C LYS A 148 -9.44 21.27 22.78
N ILE A 149 -9.48 21.28 24.11
CA ILE A 149 -8.37 21.69 24.97
C ILE A 149 -8.13 20.55 25.96
N MET A 150 -6.99 19.89 25.82
CA MET A 150 -6.45 19.00 26.83
C MET A 150 -5.10 19.55 27.29
N PRO A 151 -4.78 19.45 28.60
CA PRO A 151 -3.42 19.68 29.08
C PRO A 151 -2.44 18.82 28.28
N LYS A 152 -1.27 19.38 27.93
CA LYS A 152 -0.29 18.67 27.10
C LYS A 152 0.18 17.37 27.75
N GLU A 153 0.18 17.32 29.08
CA GLU A 153 0.58 16.17 29.88
C GLU A 153 -0.41 14.99 29.76
N GLN A 154 -1.65 15.25 29.35
CA GLN A 154 -2.69 14.23 29.11
C GLN A 154 -2.73 13.77 27.64
N VAL A 155 -1.84 14.28 26.80
CA VAL A 155 -1.73 13.93 25.38
C VAL A 155 -0.43 13.16 25.20
N LEU A 156 -0.53 11.92 24.68
CA LEU A 156 0.66 11.15 24.29
C LEU A 156 1.20 11.59 22.93
N PHE A 157 0.30 11.82 21.98
CA PHE A 157 0.60 12.35 20.65
C PHE A 157 -0.70 12.73 19.92
N ARG A 158 -0.56 13.45 18.82
CA ARG A 158 -1.58 13.81 17.84
C ARG A 158 -1.11 13.36 16.47
N SER A 159 -2.04 12.91 15.65
CA SER A 159 -1.83 12.63 14.24
C SER A 159 -2.92 13.33 13.43
N ASP A 160 -2.52 14.12 12.44
CA ASP A 160 -3.42 14.80 11.51
C ASP A 160 -3.51 14.09 10.14
N ARG A 161 -2.91 12.90 10.03
CA ARG A 161 -2.85 12.09 8.80
C ARG A 161 -3.47 10.69 8.95
N ALA A 162 -4.41 10.56 9.88
CA ALA A 162 -5.20 9.33 10.03
C ALA A 162 -6.23 9.22 8.89
N ILE A 163 -6.28 8.06 8.23
CA ILE A 163 -7.32 7.77 7.23
C ILE A 163 -8.56 7.17 7.89
N ASN A 164 -8.40 6.49 9.04
CA ASN A 164 -9.48 5.80 9.73
C ASN A 164 -10.05 6.63 10.89
N ALA A 165 -11.37 6.55 11.07
CA ALA A 165 -12.06 7.14 12.21
C ALA A 165 -12.42 6.04 13.20
N GLY A 166 -11.91 6.13 14.42
CA GLY A 166 -12.22 5.14 15.45
C GLY A 166 -11.93 5.69 16.85
N MET A 167 -12.52 5.04 17.85
CA MET A 167 -12.25 5.31 19.25
C MET A 167 -11.94 3.99 19.93
N VAL A 168 -10.74 3.89 20.49
CA VAL A 168 -10.31 2.75 21.28
C VAL A 168 -10.12 3.24 22.71
N ASP A 169 -11.04 2.85 23.59
CA ASP A 169 -10.92 3.07 25.03
C ASP A 169 -10.17 1.92 25.73
N ASN A 170 -9.79 2.14 27.00
CA ASN A 170 -9.24 1.12 27.89
C ASN A 170 -8.00 0.39 27.34
N ILE A 171 -7.09 1.15 26.74
CA ILE A 171 -5.75 0.64 26.36
C ILE A 171 -4.97 0.40 27.65
N GLY A 172 -4.77 -0.87 27.99
CA GLY A 172 -4.06 -1.25 29.21
C GLY A 172 -2.55 -1.43 29.01
N TYR A 173 -2.09 -1.62 27.77
CA TYR A 173 -0.67 -1.77 27.46
C TYR A 173 -0.28 -1.01 26.20
N ILE A 174 0.89 -0.39 26.25
CA ILE A 174 1.59 0.17 25.10
C ILE A 174 2.90 -0.60 24.95
N VAL A 175 3.10 -1.26 23.81
CA VAL A 175 4.39 -1.83 23.42
C VAL A 175 5.06 -0.82 22.51
N TYR A 176 6.06 -0.10 23.04
CA TYR A 176 6.77 0.95 22.34
C TYR A 176 8.19 0.52 21.98
N ILE A 177 8.52 0.59 20.69
CA ILE A 177 9.88 0.39 20.17
C ILE A 177 10.47 1.76 19.88
N ASP A 178 11.53 2.12 20.59
CA ASP A 178 12.19 3.40 20.39
C ASP A 178 12.82 3.46 18.98
N PRO A 179 12.43 4.44 18.14
CA PRO A 179 12.91 4.53 16.77
C PRO A 179 14.39 4.93 16.66
N LYS A 180 14.94 5.66 17.65
CA LYS A 180 16.37 6.02 17.70
C LYS A 180 17.20 4.78 18.01
N ILE A 181 16.84 4.07 19.08
CA ILE A 181 17.55 2.86 19.49
C ILE A 181 17.48 1.82 18.39
N TYR A 182 16.29 1.60 17.79
CA TYR A 182 16.13 0.65 16.69
C TYR A 182 17.02 0.97 15.49
N ALA A 183 17.12 2.25 15.10
CA ALA A 183 17.95 2.67 13.97
C ALA A 183 19.45 2.45 14.21
N GLU A 184 19.90 2.47 15.46
CA GLU A 184 21.31 2.29 15.85
C GLU A 184 21.72 0.81 15.93
N ILE A 185 20.77 -0.14 15.94
CA ILE A 185 21.09 -1.58 15.95
C ILE A 185 21.78 -1.95 14.64
N PRO A 186 23.06 -2.41 14.68
CA PRO A 186 23.80 -2.78 13.47
C PRO A 186 23.47 -4.20 13.00
N ASP A 187 23.03 -5.07 13.90
CA ASP A 187 22.79 -6.48 13.63
C ASP A 187 21.37 -6.73 13.12
N ILE A 188 21.28 -7.29 11.91
CA ILE A 188 20.01 -7.63 11.25
C ILE A 188 19.26 -8.72 12.02
N GLU A 189 19.96 -9.71 12.60
CA GLU A 189 19.30 -10.79 13.34
C GLU A 189 18.65 -10.28 14.63
N THR A 190 19.28 -9.33 15.31
CA THR A 190 18.71 -8.62 16.45
C THR A 190 17.45 -7.87 16.03
N LYS A 191 17.45 -7.13 14.92
CA LYS A 191 16.23 -6.48 14.40
C LYS A 191 15.13 -7.48 14.07
N LYS A 192 15.45 -8.63 13.45
CA LYS A 192 14.47 -9.71 13.22
C LYS A 192 13.93 -10.30 14.51
N SER A 193 14.77 -10.41 15.54
CA SER A 193 14.34 -10.93 16.85
C SER A 193 13.27 -10.05 17.49
N ILE A 194 13.28 -8.73 17.25
CA ILE A 194 12.25 -7.80 17.75
C ILE A 194 10.87 -8.17 17.19
N GLY A 195 10.76 -8.46 15.88
CA GLY A 195 9.52 -8.95 15.29
C GLY A 195 9.01 -10.24 15.93
N ARG A 196 9.91 -11.18 16.20
CA ARG A 196 9.57 -12.43 16.91
C ARG A 196 9.12 -12.19 18.36
N VAL A 197 9.70 -11.19 19.04
CA VAL A 197 9.28 -10.79 20.39
C VAL A 197 7.89 -10.16 20.36
N ILE A 198 7.60 -9.30 19.38
CA ILE A 198 6.26 -8.76 19.17
C ILE A 198 5.23 -9.89 19.01
N GLY A 199 5.49 -10.86 18.14
CA GLY A 199 4.56 -11.99 17.94
C GLY A 199 4.33 -12.82 19.20
N LYS A 200 5.34 -12.94 20.09
CA LYS A 200 5.16 -13.55 21.42
C LYS A 200 4.33 -12.68 22.35
N LEU A 201 4.60 -11.37 22.40
CA LEU A 201 3.85 -10.42 23.22
C LEU A 201 2.38 -10.37 22.78
N ASN A 202 2.11 -10.34 21.48
CA ASN A 202 0.76 -10.39 20.91
C ASN A 202 0.00 -11.58 21.51
N LYS A 203 0.56 -12.79 21.44
CA LYS A 203 -0.05 -14.02 22.00
C LYS A 203 -0.26 -13.99 23.53
N ILE A 204 0.67 -13.39 24.27
CA ILE A 204 0.58 -13.33 25.74
C ILE A 204 -0.48 -12.31 26.18
N LEU A 205 -0.53 -11.17 25.49
CA LEU A 205 -1.41 -10.06 25.85
C LEU A 205 -2.87 -10.31 25.41
N THR A 206 -3.12 -11.21 24.44
CA THR A 206 -4.48 -11.67 24.09
C THR A 206 -5.25 -12.24 25.29
N CYS A 207 -4.57 -12.81 26.29
CA CYS A 207 -5.19 -13.47 27.44
C CYS A 207 -5.61 -12.50 28.57
N ARG A 208 -5.37 -11.20 28.44
CA ARG A 208 -5.75 -10.19 29.43
C ARG A 208 -6.88 -9.33 28.83
N ASP A 209 -7.88 -8.97 29.61
CA ASP A 209 -9.02 -8.10 29.20
C ASP A 209 -8.62 -6.67 28.77
N ASN A 210 -7.33 -6.42 28.53
CA ASN A 210 -6.74 -5.12 28.27
C ASN A 210 -6.32 -5.00 26.81
N LYS A 211 -6.83 -3.97 26.12
CA LYS A 211 -6.43 -3.66 24.74
C LYS A 211 -4.97 -3.22 24.68
N VAL A 212 -4.29 -3.60 23.60
CA VAL A 212 -2.87 -3.29 23.38
C VAL A 212 -2.72 -2.27 22.25
N MET A 213 -1.85 -1.29 22.46
CA MET A 213 -1.32 -0.42 21.42
C MET A 213 0.11 -0.84 21.07
N LEU A 214 0.39 -1.10 19.81
CA LEU A 214 1.75 -1.29 19.30
C LEU A 214 2.24 0.04 18.70
N MET A 215 3.46 0.43 19.03
CA MET A 215 4.08 1.65 18.53
C MET A 215 5.54 1.36 18.14
N GLY A 216 5.96 1.74 16.94
CA GLY A 216 7.34 1.49 16.54
C GLY A 216 7.77 2.16 15.23
N PRO A 217 9.06 2.05 14.87
CA PRO A 217 9.64 2.77 13.75
C PRO A 217 9.14 2.29 12.39
N GLY A 218 8.83 3.25 11.53
CA GLY A 218 8.60 3.02 10.10
C GLY A 218 7.49 2.02 9.80
N ARG A 219 7.65 1.29 8.68
CA ARG A 219 6.64 0.40 8.12
C ARG A 219 6.62 -0.97 8.81
N TRP A 220 5.49 -1.33 9.39
CA TRP A 220 5.26 -2.68 9.92
C TRP A 220 4.89 -3.62 8.76
N GLY A 221 5.33 -4.87 8.82
CA GLY A 221 5.13 -5.80 7.70
C GLY A 221 6.12 -5.64 6.55
N SER A 222 7.19 -4.85 6.73
CA SER A 222 8.23 -4.69 5.73
C SER A 222 9.19 -5.88 5.70
N THR A 223 9.58 -6.32 4.51
CA THR A 223 10.72 -7.23 4.30
C THR A 223 12.06 -6.49 4.40
N ASN A 224 12.06 -5.17 4.16
CA ASN A 224 13.22 -4.32 4.41
C ASN A 224 13.23 -3.83 5.86
N ILE A 225 14.11 -4.44 6.66
CA ILE A 225 14.20 -4.23 8.11
C ILE A 225 14.81 -2.87 8.50
N GLU A 226 15.44 -2.18 7.55
CA GLU A 226 15.95 -0.82 7.78
C GLU A 226 14.85 0.23 7.73
N LEU A 227 13.75 -0.07 7.02
CA LEU A 227 12.61 0.83 6.83
C LEU A 227 11.47 0.58 7.82
N GLY A 228 11.57 -0.46 8.65
CA GLY A 228 10.59 -0.72 9.70
C GLY A 228 10.71 -2.10 10.31
N ILE A 229 9.60 -2.58 10.89
CA ILE A 229 9.54 -3.79 11.69
C ILE A 229 9.10 -4.99 10.83
N ASN A 230 9.89 -6.07 10.88
CA ASN A 230 9.57 -7.31 10.20
C ASN A 230 8.62 -8.17 11.03
N VAL A 231 7.33 -8.11 10.71
CA VAL A 231 6.25 -8.90 11.34
C VAL A 231 5.26 -9.35 10.26
N GLY A 232 4.60 -10.48 10.47
CA GLY A 232 3.40 -10.84 9.70
C GLY A 232 2.13 -10.30 10.37
N TYR A 233 1.00 -10.39 9.65
CA TYR A 233 -0.31 -10.06 10.23
C TYR A 233 -0.60 -10.85 11.52
N ALA A 234 -0.31 -12.17 11.52
CA ALA A 234 -0.50 -13.04 12.69
C ALA A 234 0.39 -12.69 13.91
N ASP A 235 1.40 -11.83 13.73
CA ASP A 235 2.23 -11.36 14.84
C ASP A 235 1.60 -10.17 15.57
N ILE A 236 0.55 -9.54 15.01
CA ILE A 236 -0.06 -8.31 15.56
C ILE A 236 -1.59 -8.29 15.57
N ASP A 237 -2.24 -9.37 15.12
CA ASP A 237 -3.69 -9.50 14.94
C ASP A 237 -4.56 -9.25 16.19
N ASN A 238 -4.01 -9.27 17.41
CA ASN A 238 -4.76 -8.95 18.65
C ASN A 238 -4.55 -7.50 19.13
N THR A 239 -3.88 -6.68 18.33
CA THR A 239 -3.61 -5.27 18.64
C THR A 239 -4.83 -4.43 18.38
N ALA A 240 -5.17 -3.50 19.27
CA ALA A 240 -6.28 -2.57 19.05
C ALA A 240 -5.86 -1.31 18.27
N VAL A 241 -4.62 -0.87 18.45
CA VAL A 241 -4.07 0.31 17.76
C VAL A 241 -2.64 0.04 17.31
N LEU A 242 -2.34 0.26 16.03
CA LEU A 242 -0.98 0.25 15.49
C LEU A 242 -0.54 1.67 15.14
N VAL A 243 0.57 2.11 15.74
CA VAL A 243 1.16 3.43 15.52
C VAL A 243 2.52 3.32 14.84
N GLU A 244 2.60 3.82 13.62
CA GLU A 244 3.86 3.90 12.88
C GLU A 244 4.55 5.24 13.16
N VAL A 245 5.71 5.16 13.82
CA VAL A 245 6.51 6.31 14.22
C VAL A 245 7.52 6.62 13.12
N ALA A 246 7.20 7.61 12.29
CA ALA A 246 8.03 8.03 11.17
C ALA A 246 8.82 9.29 11.56
N ARG A 247 10.13 9.13 11.78
CA ARG A 247 11.03 10.26 12.07
C ARG A 247 11.72 10.73 10.80
N GLU A 248 11.86 12.04 10.65
CA GLU A 248 12.54 12.63 9.51
C GLU A 248 14.06 12.54 9.74
N LYS A 249 14.77 11.83 8.86
CA LYS A 249 16.24 11.72 8.93
C LYS A 249 16.82 12.20 7.60
N ALA A 250 17.65 13.24 7.65
CA ALA A 250 18.30 13.84 6.47
C ALA A 250 17.33 14.26 5.35
N GLY A 251 16.14 14.75 5.71
CA GLY A 251 15.10 15.16 4.74
C GLY A 251 14.31 14.00 4.11
N GLN A 252 14.58 12.75 4.50
CA GLN A 252 13.79 11.60 4.09
C GLN A 252 12.80 11.21 5.20
N ARG A 253 11.53 11.10 4.81
CA ARG A 253 10.45 10.59 5.65
C ARG A 253 10.22 9.12 5.28
N PRO A 254 10.27 8.18 6.24
CA PRO A 254 9.97 6.78 5.98
C PRO A 254 8.59 6.64 5.36
N GLU A 255 8.47 5.75 4.37
CA GLU A 255 7.17 5.31 3.88
C GLU A 255 6.46 4.52 4.99
N VAL A 256 5.18 4.80 5.14
CA VAL A 256 4.29 4.14 6.11
C VAL A 256 3.45 3.08 5.39
N SER A 257 2.81 2.15 6.10
CA SER A 257 2.07 1.01 5.51
C SER A 257 0.84 1.39 4.68
N TYR A 258 0.56 2.68 4.52
CA TYR A 258 -0.59 3.20 3.80
C TYR A 258 -0.68 2.69 2.35
N GLY A 259 -1.87 2.22 1.95
CA GLY A 259 -2.14 1.75 0.58
C GLY A 259 -1.56 0.37 0.24
N THR A 260 -1.23 -0.44 1.24
CA THR A 260 -0.62 -1.76 1.06
C THR A 260 -1.58 -2.88 1.48
N HIS A 261 -1.40 -4.12 1.00
CA HIS A 261 -2.22 -5.25 1.47
C HIS A 261 -2.18 -5.40 3.00
N PHE A 262 -1.01 -5.15 3.60
CA PHE A 262 -0.86 -5.15 5.05
C PHE A 262 -1.80 -4.16 5.74
N PHE A 263 -2.00 -2.97 5.16
CA PHE A 263 -2.97 -2.01 5.69
C PHE A 263 -4.41 -2.49 5.56
N GLN A 264 -4.79 -3.15 4.47
CA GLN A 264 -6.12 -3.75 4.34
C GLN A 264 -6.37 -4.80 5.42
N ASP A 265 -5.37 -5.65 5.73
CA ASP A 265 -5.49 -6.66 6.79
C ASP A 265 -5.76 -6.00 8.17
N LEU A 266 -5.14 -4.84 8.44
CA LEU A 266 -5.41 -4.06 9.67
C LEU A 266 -6.85 -3.56 9.73
N ILE A 267 -7.36 -3.06 8.60
CA ILE A 267 -8.72 -2.53 8.45
C ILE A 267 -9.75 -3.64 8.70
N GLU A 268 -9.61 -4.77 8.02
CA GLU A 268 -10.50 -5.93 8.16
C GLU A 268 -10.57 -6.44 9.61
N SER A 269 -9.49 -6.24 10.35
CA SER A 269 -9.32 -6.68 11.74
C SER A 269 -9.70 -5.63 12.77
N ASN A 270 -10.24 -4.48 12.32
CA ASN A 270 -10.58 -3.32 13.15
C ASN A 270 -9.41 -2.79 14.00
N ILE A 271 -8.18 -2.93 13.50
CA ILE A 271 -6.98 -2.38 14.13
C ILE A 271 -6.87 -0.92 13.74
N LEU A 272 -6.95 -0.02 14.71
CA LEU A 272 -6.84 1.42 14.43
C LEU A 272 -5.40 1.77 14.06
N TYR A 273 -5.20 2.16 12.81
CA TYR A 273 -3.89 2.54 12.29
C TYR A 273 -3.66 4.05 12.34
N LEU A 274 -2.50 4.48 12.86
CA LEU A 274 -2.11 5.89 12.99
C LEU A 274 -0.64 6.11 12.60
N PRO A 275 -0.34 6.89 11.56
CA PRO A 275 1.02 7.38 11.35
C PRO A 275 1.28 8.58 12.27
N VAL A 276 2.39 8.61 12.99
CA VAL A 276 2.82 9.74 13.80
C VAL A 276 4.20 10.23 13.36
N TYR A 277 4.36 11.54 13.30
CA TYR A 277 5.60 12.21 12.90
C TYR A 277 6.11 13.02 14.10
N PRO A 278 6.93 12.44 14.99
CA PRO A 278 7.33 13.09 16.24
C PRO A 278 8.12 14.39 16.06
N ASP A 279 8.71 14.58 14.88
CA ASP A 279 9.49 15.78 14.55
C ASP A 279 8.60 16.95 14.05
N ASP A 280 7.30 16.71 13.83
CA ASP A 280 6.31 17.77 13.57
C ASP A 280 5.80 18.34 14.90
N GLU A 281 5.90 19.66 15.10
CA GLU A 281 5.42 20.33 16.30
C GLU A 281 3.92 20.09 16.57
N LYS A 282 3.12 19.89 15.51
CA LYS A 282 1.68 19.60 15.64
C LYS A 282 1.39 18.23 16.23
N SER A 283 2.38 17.34 16.25
CA SER A 283 2.22 15.99 16.80
C SER A 283 2.10 15.97 18.32
N ASP A 284 2.48 17.04 19.04
CA ASP A 284 2.51 17.07 20.51
C ASP A 284 3.08 15.77 21.12
N PHE A 285 4.10 15.17 20.49
CA PHE A 285 4.60 13.85 20.89
C PHE A 285 5.29 13.92 22.26
N ASN A 286 4.78 13.16 23.22
CA ASN A 286 5.24 13.19 24.60
C ASN A 286 6.45 12.26 24.81
N PHE A 287 7.62 12.72 24.35
CA PHE A 287 8.88 11.98 24.50
C PHE A 287 9.18 11.61 25.96
N ASN A 288 8.87 12.51 26.90
CA ASN A 288 9.15 12.28 28.31
C ASN A 288 8.41 11.07 28.85
N PHE A 289 7.10 10.94 28.55
CA PHE A 289 6.30 9.78 28.95
C PHE A 289 6.95 8.47 28.45
N PHE A 290 7.30 8.39 27.17
CA PHE A 290 7.88 7.17 26.60
C PHE A 290 9.31 6.88 27.10
N SER A 291 10.06 7.89 27.54
CA SER A 291 11.43 7.70 28.04
C SER A 291 11.53 7.35 29.53
N VAL A 292 10.57 7.79 30.35
CA VAL A 292 10.66 7.66 31.82
C VAL A 292 9.66 6.67 32.43
N SER A 293 8.64 6.25 31.67
CA SER A 293 7.64 5.33 32.18
C SER A 293 8.25 3.98 32.53
N GLU A 294 7.75 3.37 33.60
CA GLU A 294 8.20 2.06 34.05
C GLU A 294 7.94 1.00 32.99
N ASN A 295 8.97 0.21 32.68
CA ASN A 295 8.83 -0.94 31.81
C ASN A 295 8.31 -2.13 32.63
N VAL A 296 7.01 -2.40 32.51
CA VAL A 296 6.33 -3.50 33.21
C VAL A 296 6.77 -4.92 32.82
N PHE A 297 7.66 -5.06 31.83
CA PHE A 297 8.23 -6.35 31.39
C PHE A 297 9.66 -6.60 31.91
N LEU A 298 10.25 -5.66 32.64
CA LEU A 298 11.55 -5.78 33.33
C LEU A 298 11.35 -5.83 34.83
#